data_AF-A0A1Q4VIC2-F1
#
_entry.id   AF-A0A1Q4VIC2-F1
#
_cell.length_a   1.000
_cell.length_b   1.000
_cell.length_c   1.000
_cell.angle_alpha   90.00
_cell.angle_beta   90.00
_cell.angle_gamma   90.00
#
_symmetry.space_group_name_H-M   'P 1'
#
loop_
_entity.id
_entity.type
_entity.pdbx_description
1 polymer ?
#
loop_
_entity_poly.entity_id
_entity_poly.type
_entity_poly.pdbx_seq_one_letter_code
_entity_poly.pdbx_strand_id
1 'polypeptide(L)'
;MSRVTNTQPLPRGISALIPDARAKATPGEKAAAQLAHLRSATVPVPVLAAAAALIAPQLKDPDPATQEAAAAVHALLVAAIEGATPGR
;
A
#
# COMPACT_ATOMS: atom_id res chain seq x y z
N MET A 1 17.63 56.16 -37.00
CA MET A 1 16.41 55.36 -37.25
C MET A 1 16.51 54.10 -36.38
N SER A 2 15.90 54.12 -35.19
CA SER A 2 16.02 53.03 -34.19
C SER A 2 14.81 52.10 -34.25
N ARG A 3 15.05 50.82 -34.50
CA ARG A 3 14.05 49.75 -34.59
C ARG A 3 13.72 49.26 -33.18
N VAL A 4 12.54 49.61 -32.66
CA VAL A 4 12.01 49.06 -31.39
C VAL A 4 11.59 47.61 -31.64
N THR A 5 12.34 46.65 -31.11
CA THR A 5 11.91 45.25 -31.04
C THR A 5 10.93 45.10 -29.89
N ASN A 6 9.64 45.19 -30.22
CA ASN A 6 8.54 44.95 -29.30
C ASN A 6 8.50 43.44 -28.96
N THR A 7 9.09 43.03 -27.84
CA THR A 7 8.95 41.67 -27.30
C THR A 7 7.57 41.54 -26.65
N GLN A 8 6.53 41.31 -27.45
CA GLN A 8 5.22 40.92 -26.94
C GLN A 8 5.35 39.55 -26.22
N PRO A 9 4.88 39.43 -24.96
CA PRO A 9 4.77 38.13 -24.30
C PRO A 9 3.76 37.27 -25.07
N LEU A 10 4.16 36.05 -25.46
CA LEU A 10 3.27 35.12 -26.15
C LEU A 10 1.97 34.91 -25.34
N PRO A 11 0.79 34.90 -26.00
CA PRO A 11 -0.46 34.62 -25.32
C PRO A 11 -0.46 33.17 -24.83
N ARG A 12 -0.85 32.99 -23.57
CA ARG A 12 -1.11 31.71 -22.89
C ARG A 12 -2.33 31.00 -23.51
N GLY A 13 -2.27 30.70 -24.80
CA GLY A 13 -3.27 29.92 -25.52
C GLY A 13 -2.93 28.43 -25.43
N ILE A 14 -3.95 27.58 -25.41
CA ILE A 14 -3.95 26.11 -25.26
C ILE A 14 -3.42 25.52 -23.94
N SER A 15 -2.27 25.91 -23.37
CA SER A 15 -1.83 25.33 -22.07
C SER A 15 -2.71 25.73 -20.87
N ALA A 16 -3.44 26.85 -20.96
CA ALA A 16 -4.39 27.28 -19.92
C ALA A 16 -5.74 26.53 -19.98
N LEU A 17 -6.02 25.83 -21.08
CA LEU A 17 -7.25 25.08 -21.32
C LEU A 17 -7.08 23.58 -21.14
N ILE A 18 -5.85 23.12 -20.93
CA ILE A 18 -5.61 21.80 -20.36
C ILE A 18 -5.90 21.99 -18.88
N PRO A 19 -7.05 21.50 -18.35
CA PRO A 19 -7.20 21.42 -16.91
C PRO A 19 -5.96 20.64 -16.46
N ASP A 20 -5.26 21.07 -15.42
CA ASP A 20 -4.25 20.25 -14.75
C ASP A 20 -4.94 18.93 -14.35
N ALA A 21 -4.99 17.98 -15.29
CA ALA A 21 -5.88 16.82 -15.28
C ALA A 21 -5.32 15.70 -14.39
N ARG A 22 -4.32 16.03 -13.58
CA ARG A 22 -4.13 15.37 -12.30
C ARG A 22 -4.68 16.30 -11.23
N ALA A 23 -6.00 16.27 -11.06
CA ALA A 23 -6.56 16.51 -9.74
C ALA A 23 -5.71 15.70 -8.75
N LYS A 24 -5.07 16.37 -7.79
CA LYS A 24 -4.24 15.69 -6.81
C LYS A 24 -5.12 14.65 -6.11
N ALA A 25 -4.67 13.40 -6.11
CA ALA A 25 -5.41 12.32 -5.48
C ALA A 25 -5.81 12.71 -4.06
N THR A 26 -7.09 12.55 -3.74
CA THR A 26 -7.62 12.81 -2.41
C THR A 26 -6.92 11.88 -1.40
N PRO A 27 -6.91 12.23 -0.10
CA PRO A 27 -6.41 11.32 0.92
C PRO A 27 -7.07 9.93 0.88
N GLY A 28 -8.38 9.87 0.59
CA GLY A 28 -9.13 8.62 0.46
C GLY A 28 -8.66 7.76 -0.72
N GLU A 29 -8.44 8.38 -1.89
CA GLU A 29 -7.93 7.67 -3.07
C GLU A 29 -6.51 7.13 -2.85
N LYS A 30 -5.66 7.88 -2.14
CA LYS A 30 -4.33 7.41 -1.75
C LYS A 30 -4.42 6.21 -0.81
N ALA A 31 -5.28 6.27 0.21
CA ALA A 31 -5.49 5.16 1.14
C ALA A 31 -6.01 3.91 0.41
N ALA A 32 -7.00 4.06 -0.48
CA ALA A 32 -7.52 2.96 -1.28
C ALA A 32 -6.43 2.32 -2.16
N ALA A 33 -5.56 3.12 -2.78
CA ALA A 33 -4.44 2.61 -3.57
C ALA A 33 -3.44 1.82 -2.71
N GLN A 34 -3.16 2.28 -1.48
CA GLN A 34 -2.29 1.54 -0.55
C GLN A 34 -2.94 0.23 -0.10
N LEU A 35 -4.23 0.24 0.26
CA LEU A 35 -4.96 -0.98 0.62
C LEU A 35 -5.00 -1.99 -0.55
N ALA A 36 -5.21 -1.50 -1.77
CA ALA A 36 -5.15 -2.33 -2.97
C ALA A 36 -3.77 -2.95 -3.18
N HIS A 37 -2.70 -2.20 -2.93
CA HIS A 37 -1.34 -2.71 -3.01
C HIS A 37 -1.05 -3.80 -1.97
N LEU A 38 -1.53 -3.64 -0.73
CA LEU A 38 -1.36 -4.65 0.32
C LEU A 38 -1.97 -6.00 -0.05
N ARG A 39 -3.03 -6.02 -0.87
CA ARG A 39 -3.69 -7.26 -1.30
C ARG A 39 -2.81 -8.14 -2.20
N SER A 40 -1.87 -7.55 -2.93
CA SER A 40 -0.95 -8.27 -3.83
C SER A 40 0.50 -8.27 -3.35
N ALA A 41 0.80 -7.59 -2.25
CA ALA A 41 2.14 -7.55 -1.68
C ALA A 41 2.60 -8.95 -1.25
N THR A 42 3.74 -9.39 -1.75
CA THR A 42 4.35 -10.65 -1.35
C THR A 42 5.14 -10.44 -0.06
N VAL A 43 4.82 -11.22 0.98
CA VAL A 43 5.59 -11.26 2.22
C VAL A 43 6.57 -12.43 2.17
N PRO A 44 7.88 -12.23 2.41
CA PRO A 44 8.84 -13.33 2.43
C PRO A 44 8.49 -14.37 3.50
N VAL A 45 8.60 -15.66 3.16
CA VAL A 45 8.33 -16.77 4.10
C VAL A 45 9.07 -16.65 5.44
N PRO A 46 10.37 -16.25 5.50
CA PRO A 46 11.04 -16.06 6.78
C PRO A 46 10.40 -15.00 7.68
N VAL A 47 9.78 -13.97 7.10
CA VAL A 47 9.05 -12.92 7.84
C VAL A 47 7.75 -13.49 8.42
N LEU A 48 7.02 -14.30 7.63
CA LEU A 48 5.82 -14.99 8.11
C LEU A 48 6.15 -15.96 9.25
N ALA A 49 7.24 -16.72 9.12
CA ALA A 49 7.69 -17.64 10.17
C ALA A 49 8.08 -16.90 11.46
N ALA A 50 8.78 -15.76 11.33
CA ALA A 50 9.10 -14.92 12.49
C ALA A 50 7.84 -14.38 13.18
N ALA A 51 6.84 -13.93 12.41
CA ALA A 51 5.56 -13.48 12.95
C ALA A 51 4.82 -14.61 13.69
N ALA A 52 4.83 -15.83 13.15
CA ALA A 52 4.23 -17.00 13.79
C ALA A 52 4.92 -17.32 15.13
N ALA A 53 6.25 -17.21 15.19
CA ALA A 53 7.01 -17.39 16.42
C ALA A 53 6.69 -16.31 17.47
N LEU A 54 6.47 -15.06 17.04
CA LEU A 54 6.12 -13.95 17.93
C LEU A 54 4.71 -14.07 18.53
N ILE A 55 3.74 -14.61 17.79
CA ILE A 55 2.36 -14.76 18.27
C ILE A 55 2.17 -16.01 19.15
N ALA A 56 3.04 -17.02 19.02
CA ALA A 56 2.90 -18.30 19.72
C ALA A 56 2.72 -18.21 21.25
N PRO A 57 3.38 -17.31 22.00
CA PRO A 57 3.13 -17.14 23.43
C PRO A 57 1.69 -16.72 23.76
N GLN A 58 1.05 -15.94 22.89
CA GLN A 58 -0.31 -15.42 23.09
C GLN A 58 -1.40 -16.49 22.95
N LEU A 59 -1.05 -17.68 22.44
CA LEU A 59 -1.96 -18.83 22.42
C LEU A 59 -2.30 -19.37 23.82
N LYS A 60 -1.53 -18.96 24.84
CA LYS A 60 -1.75 -19.31 26.25
C LYS A 60 -2.13 -18.08 27.08
N ASP A 61 -2.53 -16.99 26.42
CA ASP A 61 -2.96 -15.78 27.11
C ASP A 61 -4.19 -16.09 27.99
N PRO A 62 -4.23 -15.61 29.25
CA PRO A 62 -5.37 -15.82 30.14
C PRO A 62 -6.64 -15.09 29.67
N ASP A 63 -6.52 -14.04 28.86
CA ASP A 63 -7.66 -13.38 28.26
C ASP A 63 -8.19 -14.19 27.06
N PRO A 64 -9.44 -14.70 27.12
CA PRO A 64 -9.98 -15.55 26.06
C PRO A 64 -10.08 -14.83 24.71
N ALA A 65 -10.33 -13.52 24.69
CA ALA A 65 -10.39 -12.75 23.45
C ALA A 65 -9.01 -12.65 22.79
N THR A 66 -7.97 -12.41 23.58
CA THR A 66 -6.58 -12.41 23.10
C THR A 66 -6.15 -13.79 22.63
N GLN A 67 -6.52 -14.85 23.35
CA GLN A 67 -6.22 -16.22 22.93
C GLN A 67 -6.90 -16.57 21.59
N GLU A 68 -8.17 -16.24 21.42
CA GLU A 68 -8.91 -16.49 20.18
C GLU A 68 -8.29 -15.72 19.00
N ALA A 69 -7.99 -14.43 19.20
CA ALA A 69 -7.33 -13.62 18.19
C ALA A 69 -5.95 -14.18 17.82
N ALA A 70 -5.15 -14.58 18.82
CA ALA A 70 -3.84 -15.17 18.60
C ALA A 70 -3.94 -16.50 17.83
N ALA A 71 -4.92 -17.35 18.15
CA ALA A 71 -5.16 -18.60 17.46
C ALA A 71 -5.54 -18.38 15.99
N ALA A 72 -6.42 -17.42 15.71
CA ALA A 72 -6.82 -17.07 14.35
C ALA A 72 -5.63 -16.55 13.53
N VAL A 73 -4.83 -15.63 14.10
CA VAL A 73 -3.64 -15.08 13.43
C VAL A 73 -2.59 -16.15 13.19
N HIS A 74 -2.32 -17.00 14.20
CA HIS A 74 -1.35 -18.09 14.07
C HIS A 74 -1.75 -19.07 12.96
N ALA A 75 -3.04 -19.45 12.90
CA ALA A 75 -3.55 -20.33 11.84
C ALA A 75 -3.39 -19.72 10.44
N LEU A 76 -3.69 -18.43 10.28
CA LEU A 76 -3.51 -17.72 9.02
C LEU A 76 -2.03 -17.66 8.59
N LEU A 77 -1.12 -17.41 9.52
CA LEU A 77 0.31 -17.38 9.24
C LEU A 77 0.85 -18.75 8.81
N VAL A 78 0.44 -19.83 9.50
CA VAL A 78 0.83 -21.20 9.13
C VAL A 78 0.31 -21.55 7.73
N ALA A 79 -0.97 -21.29 7.46
CA ALA A 79 -1.56 -21.53 6.14
C ALA A 79 -0.85 -20.73 5.03
N ALA A 80 -0.46 -19.48 5.31
CA ALA A 80 0.28 -18.66 4.36
C ALA A 80 1.69 -19.20 4.08
N ILE A 81 2.38 -19.74 5.09
CA ILE A 81 3.69 -20.39 4.93
C ILE A 81 3.57 -21.67 4.08
N GLU A 82 2.57 -22.50 4.38
CA GLU A 82 2.30 -23.74 3.64
C GLU A 82 1.96 -23.45 2.17
N GLY A 83 1.07 -22.48 1.93
CA GLY A 83 0.69 -22.06 0.59
C GLY A 83 1.81 -21.37 -0.21
N ALA A 84 2.81 -20.81 0.46
CA ALA A 84 3.98 -20.20 -0.16
C ALA A 84 5.03 -21.22 -0.63
N THR A 85 4.83 -22.52 -0.36
CA THR A 85 5.68 -23.59 -0.90
C THR A 85 5.06 -24.10 -2.20
N PRO A 86 5.52 -23.66 -3.39
CA PRO A 86 4.93 -24.10 -4.65
C PRO A 86 5.49 -25.49 -4.97
N GLY A 87 4.62 -26.50 -5.04
CA GLY A 87 4.94 -27.81 -5.61
C GLY A 87 5.53 -28.82 -4.64
N ARG A 88 4.66 -29.52 -3.92
CA ARG A 88 4.92 -30.94 -3.61
C ARG A 88 4.35 -31.79 -4.74
#